data_AF-A0A352KHT5-F1
#
_entry.id   AF-A0A352KHT5-F1
#
_cell.length_a   1.000
_cell.length_b   1.000
_cell.length_c   1.000
_cell.angle_alpha   90.00
_cell.angle_beta   90.00
_cell.angle_gamma   90.00
#
_symmetry.space_group_name_H-M   'P 1'
#
loop_
_entity.id
_entity.type
_entity.pdbx_description
1 polymer ?
#
loop_
_entity_poly.entity_id
_entity_poly.type
_entity_poly.pdbx_seq_one_letter_code
_entity_poly.pdbx_strand_id
1 'polypeptide(L)'
;MAVVGAEALTGLFIGGIARLLLMALHLGGLVIAFQTGLGFAQGFDPSQRSQSALVGTFLTLVGVNLILAANLHHLLVGAMHDSYQLFHPGSLPAPASFAELATQTVGQAFAMGIQLAAPFIVFGIIFNTGIGLLARLMPQVQIFFIAVPGQILLGFMIMGMIFSSMMLWYLDYFEAGVTNLLIAR
;
A
#
# COMPACT_ATOMS: atom_id res chain seq x y z
N MET A 1 29.29 -12.55 18.90
CA MET A 1 28.07 -11.76 19.27
C MET A 1 27.94 -10.49 18.42
N ALA A 2 28.97 -9.64 18.32
CA ALA A 2 28.89 -8.39 17.54
C ALA A 2 28.63 -8.61 16.03
N VAL A 3 29.24 -9.64 15.42
CA VAL A 3 29.07 -9.97 14.00
C VAL A 3 27.64 -10.42 13.68
N VAL A 4 27.08 -11.31 14.49
CA VAL A 4 25.69 -11.79 14.36
C VAL A 4 24.67 -10.64 14.47
N GLY A 5 24.94 -9.67 15.36
CA GLY A 5 24.12 -8.47 15.49
C GLY A 5 24.13 -7.58 14.24
N ALA A 6 25.31 -7.40 13.62
CA ALA A 6 25.44 -6.62 12.39
C ALA A 6 24.74 -7.28 11.19
N GLU A 7 24.84 -8.61 11.08
CA GLU A 7 24.14 -9.38 10.04
C GLU A 7 22.61 -9.34 10.22
N ALA A 8 22.13 -9.51 11.45
CA ALA A 8 20.71 -9.40 11.77
C ALA A 8 20.14 -8.02 11.46
N LEU A 9 20.89 -6.95 11.76
CA LEU A 9 20.50 -5.58 11.41
C LEU A 9 20.44 -5.37 9.89
N THR A 10 21.40 -5.89 9.14
CA THR A 10 21.43 -5.79 7.68
C THR A 10 20.23 -6.50 7.04
N GLY A 11 19.91 -7.71 7.51
CA GLY A 11 18.71 -8.43 7.09
C GLY A 11 17.41 -7.68 7.45
N LEU A 12 17.35 -7.09 8.65
CA LEU A 12 16.23 -6.25 9.08
C LEU A 12 16.06 -5.02 8.18
N PHE A 13 17.16 -4.43 7.70
CA PHE A 13 17.12 -3.28 6.80
C PHE A 13 16.55 -3.63 5.44
N ILE A 14 17.07 -4.67 4.79
CA ILE A 14 16.59 -5.11 3.47
C ILE A 14 15.11 -5.54 3.55
N GLY A 15 14.79 -6.38 4.54
CA GLY A 15 13.41 -6.79 4.80
C GLY A 15 12.50 -5.62 5.18
N GLY A 16 13.04 -4.63 5.90
CA GLY A 16 12.36 -3.39 6.27
C GLY A 16 11.96 -2.58 5.04
N ILE A 17 12.89 -2.34 4.10
CA ILE A 17 12.58 -1.64 2.85
C ILE A 17 11.54 -2.43 2.03
N ALA A 18 11.69 -3.74 1.88
CA ALA A 18 10.70 -4.57 1.19
C ALA A 18 9.31 -4.46 1.83
N ARG A 19 9.25 -4.42 3.16
CA ARG A 19 8.01 -4.21 3.91
C ARG A 19 7.44 -2.81 3.67
N LEU A 20 8.26 -1.77 3.59
CA LEU A 20 7.81 -0.41 3.26
C LEU A 20 7.23 -0.32 1.84
N LEU A 21 7.81 -1.02 0.87
CA LEU A 21 7.26 -1.11 -0.49
C LEU A 21 5.86 -1.76 -0.49
N LEU A 22 5.65 -2.81 0.32
CA LEU A 22 4.34 -3.44 0.50
C LEU A 22 3.33 -2.53 1.22
N MET A 23 3.77 -1.62 2.09
CA MET A 23 2.88 -0.68 2.78
C MET A 23 2.10 0.22 1.80
N ALA A 24 2.61 0.47 0.60
CA ALA A 24 1.89 1.22 -0.43
C ALA A 24 0.51 0.63 -0.75
N LEU A 25 0.40 -0.70 -0.87
CA LEU A 25 -0.87 -1.39 -1.12
C LEU A 25 -1.83 -1.27 0.06
N HIS A 26 -1.30 -1.38 1.28
CA HIS A 26 -2.12 -1.26 2.47
C HIS A 26 -2.68 0.15 2.62
N LEU A 27 -1.85 1.18 2.42
CA LEU A 27 -2.25 2.59 2.45
C LEU A 27 -3.28 2.90 1.36
N GLY A 28 -3.02 2.47 0.11
CA GLY A 28 -3.96 2.65 -0.99
C GLY A 28 -5.30 1.96 -0.70
N GLY A 29 -5.27 0.72 -0.22
CA GLY A 29 -6.48 -0.01 0.13
C GLY A 29 -7.26 0.59 1.31
N LEU A 30 -6.60 1.25 2.26
CA LEU A 30 -7.26 2.01 3.33
C LEU A 30 -8.06 3.18 2.74
N VAL A 31 -7.44 3.97 1.85
CA VAL A 31 -8.12 5.09 1.20
C VAL A 31 -9.26 4.60 0.31
N ILE A 32 -9.05 3.52 -0.45
CA ILE A 32 -10.11 2.91 -1.28
C ILE A 32 -11.28 2.46 -0.41
N ALA A 33 -11.02 1.79 0.71
CA ALA A 33 -12.08 1.36 1.63
C ALA A 33 -12.88 2.55 2.17
N PHE A 34 -12.22 3.66 2.48
CA PHE A 34 -12.88 4.88 2.94
C PHE A 34 -13.76 5.48 1.84
N GLN A 35 -13.25 5.61 0.61
CA GLN A 35 -14.00 6.23 -0.49
C GLN A 35 -15.12 5.39 -1.08
N THR A 36 -15.08 4.07 -0.90
CA THR A 36 -16.14 3.16 -1.35
C THR A 36 -17.20 2.90 -0.27
N GLY A 37 -17.06 3.48 0.93
CA GLY A 37 -17.98 3.29 2.05
C GLY A 37 -17.78 1.97 2.81
N LEU A 38 -16.84 1.12 2.40
CA LEU A 38 -16.47 -0.10 3.11
C LEU A 38 -15.81 0.18 4.47
N GLY A 39 -15.26 1.39 4.65
CA GLY A 39 -14.73 1.88 5.93
C GLY A 39 -15.79 2.16 6.99
N PHE A 40 -17.08 2.33 6.64
CA PHE A 40 -18.12 2.63 7.62
C PHE A 40 -18.35 1.50 8.62
N ALA A 41 -18.13 0.23 8.22
CA ALA A 41 -18.20 -0.92 9.13
C ALA A 41 -17.17 -0.84 10.27
N GLN A 42 -16.10 -0.03 10.12
CA GLN A 42 -15.04 0.13 11.09
C GLN A 42 -15.28 1.30 12.06
N GLY A 43 -16.17 2.24 11.72
CA GLY A 43 -16.40 3.47 12.48
C GLY A 43 -17.43 3.36 13.62
N PHE A 44 -18.24 2.31 13.64
CA PHE A 44 -19.33 2.17 14.63
C PHE A 44 -18.89 1.59 15.97
N ASP A 45 -17.72 0.92 16.05
CA ASP A 45 -17.21 0.36 17.30
C ASP A 45 -15.68 0.48 17.41
N PRO A 46 -15.15 1.54 18.06
CA PRO A 46 -13.72 1.69 18.30
C PRO A 46 -13.15 0.68 19.31
N SER A 47 -13.98 -0.12 19.99
CA SER A 47 -13.53 -1.21 20.89
C SER A 47 -13.20 -2.50 20.13
N GLN A 48 -13.72 -2.66 18.92
CA GLN A 48 -13.35 -3.73 17.99
C GLN A 48 -12.02 -3.38 17.32
N ARG A 49 -10.92 -3.89 17.90
CA ARG A 49 -9.54 -3.69 17.41
C ARG A 49 -9.25 -4.22 15.99
N SER A 50 -10.26 -4.67 15.24
CA SER A 50 -10.12 -5.21 13.88
C SER A 50 -10.07 -4.13 12.80
N GLN A 51 -9.41 -3.00 13.11
CA GLN A 51 -9.24 -1.86 12.23
C GLN A 51 -8.14 -2.11 11.18
N SER A 52 -8.27 -3.22 10.43
CA SER A 52 -7.55 -3.38 9.18
C SER A 52 -8.55 -3.17 8.06
N ALA A 53 -8.32 -2.17 7.21
CA ALA A 53 -9.08 -2.00 5.97
C ALA A 53 -9.06 -3.32 5.20
N LEU A 54 -10.22 -4.00 5.09
CA LEU A 54 -10.35 -5.30 4.42
C LEU A 54 -9.74 -5.26 3.02
N VAL A 55 -9.97 -4.15 2.30
CA VAL A 55 -9.40 -3.87 0.99
C VAL A 55 -7.87 -3.74 1.06
N GLY A 56 -7.31 -3.07 2.06
CA GLY A 56 -5.86 -2.98 2.27
C GLY A 56 -5.21 -4.34 2.49
N THR A 57 -5.81 -5.20 3.33
CA THR A 57 -5.34 -6.58 3.53
C THR A 57 -5.46 -7.39 2.23
N PHE A 58 -6.59 -7.31 1.55
CA PHE A 58 -6.83 -7.99 0.28
C PHE A 58 -5.79 -7.61 -0.79
N LEU A 59 -5.57 -6.31 -1.02
CA LEU A 59 -4.59 -5.83 -1.98
C LEU A 59 -3.18 -6.27 -1.61
N THR A 60 -2.81 -6.23 -0.31
CA THR A 60 -1.50 -6.70 0.16
C THR A 60 -1.30 -8.19 -0.14
N LEU A 61 -2.30 -9.04 0.14
CA LEU A 61 -2.23 -10.48 -0.15
C LEU A 61 -2.10 -10.76 -1.65
N VAL A 62 -2.89 -10.06 -2.48
CA VAL A 62 -2.78 -10.17 -3.94
C VAL A 62 -1.42 -9.69 -4.42
N GLY A 63 -0.93 -8.57 -3.90
CA GLY A 63 0.39 -8.03 -4.24
C GLY A 63 1.52 -9.02 -3.95
N VAL A 64 1.52 -9.64 -2.77
CA VAL A 64 2.49 -10.70 -2.43
C VAL A 64 2.38 -11.87 -3.41
N ASN A 65 1.16 -12.33 -3.71
CA ASN A 65 0.96 -13.43 -4.65
C ASN A 65 1.45 -13.08 -6.07
N LEU A 66 1.25 -11.84 -6.52
CA LEU A 66 1.73 -11.37 -7.82
C LEU A 66 3.26 -11.22 -7.85
N ILE A 67 3.89 -10.75 -6.77
CA ILE A 67 5.36 -10.72 -6.64
C ILE A 67 5.95 -12.13 -6.78
N LEU A 68 5.30 -13.12 -6.18
CA LEU A 68 5.71 -14.52 -6.31
C LEU A 68 5.49 -15.02 -7.74
N ALA A 69 4.31 -14.78 -8.33
CA ALA A 69 3.97 -15.20 -9.68
C ALA A 69 4.87 -14.55 -10.76
N ALA A 70 5.26 -13.30 -10.56
CA ALA A 70 6.15 -12.53 -11.44
C ALA A 70 7.64 -12.78 -11.16
N ASN A 71 8.00 -13.69 -10.25
CA ASN A 71 9.38 -14.01 -9.88
C ASN A 71 10.21 -12.83 -9.30
N LEU A 72 9.56 -11.73 -8.91
CA LEU A 72 10.21 -10.54 -8.33
C LEU A 72 10.88 -10.81 -6.98
N HIS A 73 10.47 -11.88 -6.29
CA HIS A 73 11.15 -12.35 -5.08
C HIS A 73 12.60 -12.79 -5.31
N HIS A 74 12.97 -13.23 -6.52
CA HIS A 74 14.37 -13.50 -6.85
C HIS A 74 15.23 -12.23 -6.86
N LEU A 75 14.65 -11.09 -7.22
CA LEU A 75 15.31 -9.79 -7.21
C LEU A 75 15.66 -9.37 -5.78
N LEU A 76 14.78 -9.67 -4.82
CA LEU A 76 15.05 -9.52 -3.39
C LEU A 76 16.18 -10.43 -2.90
N VAL A 77 16.23 -11.68 -3.35
CA VAL A 77 17.33 -12.60 -3.01
C VAL A 77 18.66 -12.12 -3.58
N GLY A 78 18.65 -11.59 -4.82
CA GLY A 78 19.80 -10.91 -5.42
C GLY A 78 20.27 -9.72 -4.58
N ALA A 79 19.35 -8.90 -4.08
CA ALA A 79 19.68 -7.78 -3.20
C ALA A 79 20.33 -8.22 -1.88
N MET A 80 19.89 -9.36 -1.32
CA MET A 80 20.55 -9.93 -0.14
C MET A 80 21.97 -10.41 -0.45
N HIS A 81 22.18 -11.06 -1.59
CA HIS A 81 23.51 -11.50 -2.02
C HIS A 81 24.46 -10.31 -2.23
N ASP A 82 24.01 -9.28 -2.95
CA ASP A 82 24.83 -8.11 -3.28
C ASP A 82 25.13 -7.25 -2.04
N SER A 83 24.25 -7.29 -1.02
CA SER A 83 24.49 -6.66 0.27
C SER A 83 25.79 -7.14 0.94
N TYR A 84 26.18 -8.41 0.76
CA TYR A 84 27.43 -8.95 1.30
C TYR A 84 28.69 -8.46 0.57
N GLN A 85 28.55 -7.94 -0.66
CA GLN A 85 29.65 -7.30 -1.37
C GLN A 85 29.82 -5.83 -0.93
N LEU A 86 28.73 -5.18 -0.53
CA LEU A 86 28.72 -3.77 -0.12
C LEU A 86 29.08 -3.59 1.36
N PHE A 87 28.57 -4.46 2.23
CA PHE A 87 28.85 -4.47 3.66
C PHE A 87 29.73 -5.68 4.00
N HIS A 88 31.02 -5.44 4.22
CA HIS A 88 31.94 -6.48 4.67
C HIS A 88 31.41 -7.10 5.98
N PRO A 89 31.47 -8.44 6.16
CA PRO A 89 30.99 -9.10 7.36
C PRO A 89 31.57 -8.48 8.63
N GLY A 90 30.69 -7.98 9.52
CA GLY A 90 31.07 -7.32 10.77
C GLY A 90 31.21 -5.78 10.70
N SER A 91 31.03 -5.16 9.54
CA SER A 91 30.89 -3.70 9.42
C SER A 91 29.42 -3.28 9.56
N LEU A 92 29.16 -2.26 10.38
CA LEU A 92 27.82 -1.70 10.52
C LEU A 92 27.51 -0.81 9.31
N PRO A 93 26.32 -0.94 8.70
CA PRO A 93 25.86 0.03 7.70
C PRO A 93 25.88 1.44 8.29
N ALA A 94 26.32 2.42 7.50
CA ALA A 94 26.31 3.82 7.92
C ALA A 94 24.86 4.24 8.24
N PRO A 95 24.52 4.54 9.52
CA PRO A 95 23.13 4.73 9.92
C PRO A 95 22.42 5.88 9.19
N ALA A 96 23.19 6.89 8.76
CA ALA A 96 22.69 8.05 8.04
C ALA A 96 22.14 7.70 6.65
N SER A 97 22.87 6.87 5.89
CA SER A 97 22.45 6.45 4.53
C SER A 97 21.20 5.56 4.59
N PHE A 98 21.10 4.71 5.62
CA PHE A 98 19.90 3.89 5.83
C PHE A 98 18.66 4.74 6.17
N ALA A 99 18.79 5.68 7.10
CA ALA A 99 17.68 6.53 7.50
C ALA A 99 17.15 7.37 6.32
N GLU A 100 18.05 7.88 5.48
CA GLU A 100 17.70 8.59 4.26
C GLU A 100 16.93 7.70 3.27
N LEU A 101 17.44 6.51 2.97
CA LEU A 101 16.77 5.56 2.09
C LEU A 101 15.40 5.13 2.62
N ALA A 102 15.29 4.86 3.93
CA ALA A 102 14.04 4.49 4.57
C ALA A 102 13.01 5.62 4.46
N THR A 103 13.39 6.86 4.76
CA THR A 103 12.48 8.03 4.67
C THR A 103 12.04 8.30 3.25
N GLN A 104 12.93 8.20 2.26
CA GLN A 104 12.57 8.28 0.84
C GLN A 104 11.59 7.18 0.44
N THR A 105 11.84 5.93 0.87
CA THR A 105 10.96 4.79 0.58
C THR A 105 9.57 4.98 1.21
N VAL A 106 9.47 5.50 2.44
CA VAL A 106 8.18 5.84 3.06
C VAL A 106 7.43 6.87 2.22
N GLY A 107 8.11 7.94 1.79
CA GLY A 107 7.51 8.98 0.95
C GLY A 107 6.99 8.43 -0.37
N GLN A 108 7.78 7.56 -1.02
CA GLN A 108 7.40 6.88 -2.25
C GLN A 108 6.21 5.92 -2.04
N ALA A 109 6.23 5.14 -0.96
CA ALA A 109 5.14 4.22 -0.63
C ALA A 109 3.82 4.95 -0.35
N PHE A 110 3.89 6.11 0.31
CA PHE A 110 2.73 6.95 0.53
C PHE A 110 2.21 7.54 -0.79
N ALA A 111 3.09 8.12 -1.61
CA ALA A 111 2.73 8.66 -2.91
C ALA A 111 2.09 7.60 -3.81
N MET A 112 2.66 6.40 -3.84
CA MET A 112 2.13 5.25 -4.57
C MET A 112 0.77 4.82 -4.00
N GLY A 113 0.63 4.70 -2.68
CA GLY A 113 -0.66 4.39 -2.06
C GLY A 113 -1.78 5.37 -2.47
N ILE A 114 -1.48 6.68 -2.46
CA ILE A 114 -2.40 7.72 -2.92
C ILE A 114 -2.68 7.62 -4.42
N GLN A 115 -1.66 7.35 -5.24
CA GLN A 115 -1.82 7.20 -6.69
C GLN A 115 -2.70 6.00 -7.06
N LEU A 116 -2.56 4.86 -6.36
CA LEU A 116 -3.46 3.71 -6.51
C LEU A 116 -4.90 4.07 -6.13
N ALA A 117 -5.08 4.88 -5.09
CA ALA A 117 -6.40 5.30 -4.61
C ALA A 117 -6.99 6.50 -5.39
N ALA A 118 -6.20 7.21 -6.20
CA ALA A 118 -6.60 8.41 -6.92
C ALA A 118 -7.94 8.29 -7.69
N PRO A 119 -8.19 7.25 -8.50
CA PRO A 119 -9.49 7.11 -9.19
C PRO A 119 -10.67 7.00 -8.22
N PHE A 120 -10.46 6.36 -7.06
CA PHE A 120 -11.48 6.23 -6.01
C PHE A 120 -11.69 7.53 -5.23
N ILE A 121 -10.64 8.35 -5.07
CA ILE A 121 -10.76 9.69 -4.49
C ILE A 121 -11.64 10.56 -5.38
N VAL A 122 -11.38 10.57 -6.69
CA VAL A 122 -12.20 11.32 -7.66
C VAL A 122 -13.64 10.84 -7.64
N PHE A 123 -13.85 9.52 -7.70
CA PHE A 123 -15.17 8.92 -7.56
C PHE A 123 -15.87 9.36 -6.26
N GLY A 124 -15.18 9.25 -5.13
CA GLY A 124 -15.72 9.59 -3.82
C GLY A 124 -16.14 11.06 -3.74
N ILE A 125 -15.35 11.98 -4.30
CA ILE A 125 -15.70 13.40 -4.37
C ILE A 125 -16.99 13.59 -5.18
N ILE A 126 -17.04 13.05 -6.40
CA ILE A 126 -18.21 13.19 -7.29
C ILE A 126 -19.46 12.59 -6.65
N PHE A 127 -19.34 11.38 -6.10
CA PHE A 127 -20.44 10.66 -5.47
C PHE A 127 -20.97 11.40 -4.24
N ASN A 128 -20.09 11.80 -3.32
CA ASN A 128 -20.50 12.53 -2.11
C ASN A 128 -21.11 13.89 -2.43
N THR A 129 -20.60 14.62 -3.42
CA THR A 129 -21.22 15.87 -3.89
C THR A 129 -22.61 15.60 -4.48
N GLY A 130 -22.77 14.54 -5.29
CA GLY A 130 -24.07 14.16 -5.86
C GLY A 130 -25.10 13.79 -4.78
N ILE A 131 -24.70 13.00 -3.80
CA ILE A 131 -25.54 12.63 -2.65
C ILE A 131 -25.89 13.87 -1.80
N GLY A 132 -24.93 14.77 -1.56
CA GLY A 132 -25.18 16.02 -0.83
C GLY A 132 -26.20 16.93 -1.53
N LEU A 133 -26.17 17.00 -2.87
CA LEU A 133 -27.17 17.72 -3.64
C LEU A 133 -28.56 17.07 -3.53
N LEU A 134 -28.63 15.74 -3.67
CA LEU A 134 -29.87 14.98 -3.50
C LEU A 134 -30.47 15.16 -2.10
N ALA A 135 -29.62 15.26 -1.07
CA ALA A 135 -30.04 15.54 0.32
C ALA A 135 -30.73 16.88 0.48
N ARG A 136 -30.36 17.87 -0.32
CA ARG A 136 -31.03 19.16 -0.34
C ARG A 136 -32.35 19.13 -1.14
N LEU A 137 -32.43 18.33 -2.19
CA LEU A 137 -33.61 18.24 -3.06
C LEU A 137 -34.74 17.40 -2.46
N MET A 138 -34.41 16.31 -1.75
CA MET A 138 -35.38 15.37 -1.18
C MET A 138 -35.11 15.15 0.32
N PRO A 139 -35.28 16.17 1.18
CA PRO A 139 -34.94 16.10 2.60
C PRO A 139 -35.81 15.12 3.41
N GLN A 140 -36.98 14.74 2.88
CA GLN A 140 -37.86 13.75 3.50
C GLN A 140 -37.37 12.30 3.31
N VAL A 141 -36.47 12.05 2.35
CA VAL A 141 -35.92 10.72 2.09
C VAL A 141 -34.66 10.51 2.93
N GLN A 142 -34.58 9.38 3.63
CA GLN A 142 -33.35 8.96 4.32
C GLN A 142 -32.30 8.50 3.30
N ILE A 143 -31.58 9.45 2.72
CA ILE A 143 -30.66 9.22 1.60
C ILE A 143 -29.51 8.29 1.95
N PHE A 144 -29.15 8.17 3.22
CA PHE A 144 -28.15 7.22 3.69
C PHE A 144 -28.47 5.76 3.28
N PHE A 145 -29.75 5.37 3.29
CA PHE A 145 -30.18 4.02 2.90
C PHE A 145 -29.97 3.72 1.40
N ILE A 146 -29.88 4.74 0.56
CA ILE A 146 -29.68 4.61 -0.89
C ILE A 146 -28.19 4.82 -1.23
N ALA A 147 -27.57 5.79 -0.58
CA ALA A 147 -26.20 6.19 -0.83
C ALA A 147 -25.21 5.08 -0.49
N VAL A 148 -25.32 4.45 0.68
CA VAL A 148 -24.32 3.45 1.12
C VAL A 148 -24.29 2.21 0.21
N PRO A 149 -25.42 1.54 -0.11
CA PRO A 149 -25.39 0.41 -1.05
C PRO A 149 -24.92 0.82 -2.45
N GLY A 150 -25.33 2.00 -2.93
CA GLY A 150 -24.91 2.54 -4.22
C GLY A 150 -23.40 2.82 -4.29
N GLN A 151 -22.84 3.40 -3.23
CA GLN A 151 -21.41 3.71 -3.11
C GLN A 151 -20.56 2.44 -3.15
N ILE A 152 -20.98 1.40 -2.44
CA ILE A 152 -20.29 0.11 -2.40
C ILE A 152 -20.33 -0.56 -3.76
N LEU A 153 -21.51 -0.64 -4.41
CA LEU A 153 -21.66 -1.25 -5.73
C LEU A 153 -20.80 -0.57 -6.80
N LEU A 154 -20.85 0.75 -6.87
CA LEU A 154 -20.03 1.53 -7.81
C LEU A 154 -18.55 1.41 -7.48
N GLY A 155 -18.18 1.41 -6.19
CA GLY A 155 -16.82 1.18 -5.73
C GLY A 155 -16.26 -0.16 -6.20
N PHE A 156 -17.03 -1.25 -6.05
CA PHE A 156 -16.64 -2.56 -6.55
C PHE A 156 -16.57 -2.62 -8.08
N MET A 157 -17.49 -1.96 -8.80
CA MET A 157 -17.42 -1.89 -10.26
C MET A 157 -16.14 -1.19 -10.73
N ILE A 158 -15.84 -0.03 -10.17
CA ILE A 158 -14.60 0.70 -10.49
C ILE A 158 -13.40 -0.18 -10.17
N MET A 159 -13.37 -0.77 -8.97
CA MET A 159 -12.28 -1.66 -8.56
C MET A 159 -12.10 -2.79 -9.54
N GLY A 160 -13.15 -3.50 -9.95
CA GLY A 160 -13.08 -4.58 -10.93
C GLY A 160 -12.55 -4.13 -12.30
N MET A 161 -12.94 -2.94 -12.77
CA MET A 161 -12.50 -2.40 -14.06
C MET A 161 -11.01 -2.03 -14.08
N ILE A 162 -10.52 -1.40 -13.02
CA ILE A 162 -9.13 -0.90 -12.97
C ILE A 162 -8.17 -1.82 -12.22
N PHE A 163 -8.66 -2.93 -11.65
CA PHE A 163 -7.88 -3.82 -10.80
C PHE A 163 -6.57 -4.26 -11.45
N SER A 164 -6.67 -4.75 -12.69
CA SER A 164 -5.51 -5.26 -13.43
C SER A 164 -4.46 -4.18 -13.65
N SER A 165 -4.88 -3.01 -14.12
CA SER A 165 -3.98 -1.88 -14.37
C SER A 165 -3.34 -1.36 -13.09
N MET A 166 -4.11 -1.29 -12.01
CA MET A 166 -3.64 -0.87 -10.69
C MET A 166 -2.56 -1.82 -10.14
N MET A 167 -2.74 -3.13 -10.28
CA MET A 167 -1.77 -4.12 -9.81
C MET A 167 -0.52 -4.18 -10.69
N LEU A 168 -0.64 -4.00 -12.00
CA LEU A 168 0.52 -3.90 -12.90
C LEU A 168 1.39 -2.70 -12.53
N TRP A 169 0.77 -1.54 -12.34
CA TRP A 169 1.47 -0.33 -11.92
C TRP A 169 2.19 -0.51 -10.56
N TYR A 170 1.58 -1.25 -9.63
CA TYR A 170 2.24 -1.61 -8.38
C TYR A 170 3.47 -2.51 -8.57
N LEU A 171 3.42 -3.48 -9.50
CA LEU A 171 4.56 -4.37 -9.77
C LEU A 171 5.74 -3.58 -10.32
N ASP A 172 5.50 -2.64 -11.24
CA ASP A 172 6.55 -1.76 -11.78
C ASP A 172 7.18 -0.91 -10.67
N TYR A 173 6.36 -0.36 -9.78
CA TYR A 173 6.82 0.36 -8.59
C TYR A 173 7.69 -0.52 -7.68
N PHE A 174 7.26 -1.76 -7.42
CA PHE A 174 7.98 -2.69 -6.57
C PHE A 174 9.33 -3.08 -7.20
N GLU A 175 9.35 -3.39 -8.48
CA GLU A 175 10.57 -3.71 -9.23
C GLU A 175 11.56 -2.54 -9.20
N ALA A 176 11.10 -1.32 -9.47
CA ALA A 176 11.94 -0.12 -9.41
C ALA A 176 12.49 0.12 -7.99
N GLY A 177 11.65 -0.06 -6.97
CA GLY A 177 12.04 0.09 -5.57
C GLY A 177 13.12 -0.90 -5.15
N VAL A 178 13.00 -2.18 -5.53
CA VAL A 178 14.03 -3.19 -5.23
C VAL A 178 15.28 -2.97 -6.08
N THR A 179 15.14 -2.58 -7.33
CA THR A 179 16.30 -2.30 -8.21
C THR A 179 17.12 -1.11 -7.72
N ASN A 180 16.48 -0.08 -7.15
CA ASN A 180 17.18 1.04 -6.54
C ASN A 180 18.08 0.59 -5.36
N LEU A 181 17.69 -0.48 -4.65
CA LEU A 181 18.56 -1.09 -3.61
C LEU A 181 19.81 -1.73 -4.21
N LEU A 182 19.73 -2.26 -5.44
CA LEU A 182 20.86 -2.86 -6.14
C LEU A 182 21.80 -1.80 -6.74
N ILE A 183 21.25 -0.65 -7.16
CA ILE A 183 21.97 0.42 -7.86
C ILE A 183 22.60 1.44 -6.90
N ALA A 184 22.22 1.48 -5.62
CA ALA A 184 22.85 2.29 -4.58
C ALA A 184 24.30 1.88 -4.22
N ARG A 185 25.08 1.46 -5.24
CA ARG A 185 26.54 1.30 -5.27
C ARG A 185 27.25 2.62 -4.97
#